data_AF-A0A5N6JFE2-F1
#
_entry.id   AF-A0A5N6JFE2-F1
#
_cell.length_a   1.000
_cell.length_b   1.000
_cell.length_c   1.000
_cell.angle_alpha   90.00
_cell.angle_beta   90.00
_cell.angle_gamma   90.00
#
_symmetry.space_group_name_H-M   'P 1'
#
loop_
_entity.id
_entity.type
_entity.pdbx_description
1 polymer ?
#
loop_
_entity_poly.entity_id
_entity_poly.type
_entity_poly.pdbx_seq_one_letter_code
_entity_poly.pdbx_strand_id
1 'polypeptide(L)'
;MKEAVEKIEKHSEVRCFVYQEGGTRFPKKGSVTDDGSESSDFLYIKQQADKFYNEVNNGEHKYRRFAILQAYTTLPNFNQSKHFKPYDYRQAEEKSRQLFEDFTLYQSYDTLLTNIRKDRFSGGGAVKEELESKRTDEIEKIRLKVENIAADPAKELSIGFNYLRAEQFYVMVINAIKTVTYIAQSRMTEVGESTSDIALPELSSRATKLFEFQAYDFSDVLGTKVVSFGRSTSDRDSFGCTFGQHIDQFDGWKEESCLWVFPTHLKSIADRTVFVQKSNTKNHIRLELLEKKLKPLFQFYVNVY
;
A
#
# COMPACT_ATOMS: atom_id res chain seq x y z
N MET A 1 -19.25 -24.36 -33.71
CA MET A 1 -20.57 -24.06 -33.09
C MET A 1 -21.59 -25.13 -33.42
N LYS A 2 -21.78 -25.52 -34.69
CA LYS A 2 -22.64 -26.64 -35.12
C LYS A 2 -22.37 -27.95 -34.36
N GLU A 3 -21.11 -28.40 -34.37
CA GLU A 3 -20.68 -29.63 -33.68
C GLU A 3 -20.86 -29.58 -32.16
N ALA A 4 -20.81 -28.40 -31.54
CA ALA A 4 -20.99 -28.25 -30.10
C ALA A 4 -22.47 -28.34 -29.70
N VAL A 5 -23.36 -27.84 -30.56
CA VAL A 5 -24.83 -27.91 -30.37
C VAL A 5 -25.33 -29.34 -30.59
N GLU A 6 -24.87 -30.00 -31.65
CA GLU A 6 -25.20 -31.41 -31.93
C GLU A 6 -24.80 -32.34 -30.78
N LYS A 7 -23.69 -32.04 -30.09
CA LYS A 7 -23.20 -32.85 -28.97
C LYS A 7 -24.01 -32.67 -27.68
N ILE A 8 -24.64 -31.50 -27.50
CA ILE A 8 -25.50 -31.19 -26.36
C ILE A 8 -26.87 -31.85 -26.54
N GLU A 9 -27.43 -31.80 -27.75
CA GLU A 9 -28.75 -32.39 -28.06
C GLU A 9 -28.74 -33.91 -28.02
N LYS A 10 -27.63 -34.56 -28.43
CA LYS A 10 -27.52 -36.03 -28.44
C LYS A 10 -27.56 -36.69 -27.06
N HIS A 11 -27.32 -35.94 -25.99
CA HIS A 11 -27.18 -36.48 -24.63
C HIS A 11 -28.07 -35.76 -23.61
N SER A 12 -28.99 -34.89 -24.02
CA SER A 12 -29.81 -34.10 -23.11
C SER A 12 -31.16 -33.77 -23.77
N GLU A 13 -32.26 -34.14 -23.12
CA GLU A 13 -33.60 -33.67 -23.50
C GLU A 13 -33.71 -32.19 -23.05
N VAL A 14 -33.37 -31.26 -23.94
CA VAL A 14 -33.40 -29.83 -23.65
C VAL A 14 -34.77 -29.27 -24.07
N ARG A 15 -35.67 -29.10 -23.11
CA ARG A 15 -36.95 -28.41 -23.36
C ARG A 15 -36.77 -26.91 -23.19
N CYS A 16 -36.74 -26.17 -24.30
CA CYS A 16 -36.66 -24.71 -24.28
C CYS A 16 -38.06 -24.08 -24.33
N PHE A 17 -38.45 -23.36 -23.28
CA PHE A 17 -39.67 -22.55 -23.26
C PHE A 17 -39.33 -21.09 -23.56
N VAL A 18 -39.69 -20.61 -24.74
CA VAL A 18 -39.51 -19.20 -25.11
C VAL A 18 -40.75 -18.41 -24.69
N TYR A 19 -40.60 -17.59 -23.65
CA TYR A 19 -41.61 -16.61 -23.26
C TYR A 19 -41.31 -15.28 -23.94
N GLN A 20 -42.17 -14.88 -24.87
CA GLN A 20 -42.06 -13.60 -25.59
C GLN A 20 -43.25 -12.71 -25.24
N GLU A 21 -43.03 -11.67 -24.44
CA GLU A 21 -44.03 -10.63 -24.17
C GLU A 21 -43.71 -9.37 -24.97
N GLY A 22 -44.68 -8.92 -25.77
CA GLY A 22 -44.57 -7.72 -26.60
C GLY A 22 -45.94 -7.14 -26.96
N GLY A 23 -46.01 -5.82 -27.09
CA GLY A 23 -47.25 -5.04 -27.23
C GLY A 23 -47.92 -5.04 -28.62
N THR A 24 -47.52 -5.92 -29.54
CA THR A 24 -48.18 -6.08 -30.85
C THR A 24 -48.63 -7.53 -31.02
N ARG A 25 -49.92 -7.68 -31.33
CA ARG A 25 -50.60 -8.97 -31.52
C ARG A 25 -49.91 -9.77 -32.63
N PHE A 26 -49.10 -10.75 -32.26
CA PHE A 26 -48.73 -11.87 -33.12
C PHE A 26 -49.64 -13.07 -32.81
N PRO A 27 -50.01 -13.88 -33.80
CA PRO A 27 -51.00 -14.92 -33.63
C PRO A 27 -50.42 -16.08 -32.81
N LYS A 28 -51.12 -16.37 -31.69
CA LYS A 28 -51.16 -17.59 -30.88
C LYS A 28 -49.84 -18.25 -30.45
N LYS A 29 -49.76 -18.46 -29.12
CA LYS A 29 -48.97 -19.50 -28.45
C LYS A 29 -48.91 -20.78 -29.29
N GLY A 30 -47.77 -21.02 -29.93
CA GLY A 30 -47.37 -22.35 -30.37
C GLY A 30 -46.36 -22.86 -29.35
N SER A 31 -46.74 -23.86 -28.55
CA SER A 31 -45.72 -24.76 -28.03
C SER A 31 -45.18 -25.50 -29.24
N VAL A 32 -43.92 -25.28 -29.59
CA VAL A 32 -43.22 -26.18 -30.51
C VAL A 32 -42.99 -27.45 -29.70
N THR A 33 -43.88 -28.43 -29.90
CA THR A 33 -43.57 -29.80 -29.50
C THR A 33 -42.69 -30.38 -30.58
N ASP A 34 -41.46 -30.69 -30.16
CA ASP A 34 -40.47 -31.51 -30.85
C ASP A 34 -41.13 -32.58 -31.73
N ASP A 35 -41.07 -32.36 -33.05
CA ASP A 35 -41.51 -33.33 -34.05
C ASP A 35 -40.37 -34.24 -34.52
N GLY A 36 -39.25 -34.26 -33.78
CA GLY A 36 -38.11 -35.13 -34.07
C GLY A 36 -37.44 -34.83 -35.41
N SER A 37 -37.72 -33.67 -36.02
CA SER A 37 -37.03 -33.22 -37.21
C SER A 37 -35.74 -32.50 -36.82
N GLU A 38 -34.63 -32.87 -37.47
CA GLU A 38 -33.24 -32.46 -37.17
C GLU A 38 -32.92 -30.95 -37.34
N SER A 39 -33.90 -30.04 -37.21
CA SER A 39 -33.68 -28.60 -37.19
C SER A 39 -33.81 -28.04 -35.77
N SER A 40 -32.69 -27.97 -35.07
CA SER A 40 -32.59 -27.63 -33.65
C SER A 40 -33.35 -26.37 -33.22
N ASP A 41 -34.04 -26.48 -32.08
CA ASP A 41 -34.64 -25.37 -31.35
C ASP A 41 -33.66 -24.21 -31.13
N PHE A 42 -32.37 -24.52 -30.95
CA PHE A 42 -31.30 -23.54 -30.83
C PHE A 42 -30.97 -22.82 -32.15
N LEU A 43 -31.01 -23.50 -33.29
CA LEU A 43 -30.85 -22.84 -34.59
C LEU A 43 -32.03 -21.91 -34.88
N TYR A 44 -33.25 -22.31 -34.51
CA TYR A 44 -34.42 -21.46 -34.63
C TYR A 44 -34.31 -20.21 -33.73
N ILE A 45 -33.93 -20.38 -32.46
CA ILE A 45 -33.71 -19.27 -31.53
C ILE A 45 -32.61 -18.33 -32.05
N LYS A 46 -31.51 -18.88 -32.57
CA LYS A 46 -30.43 -18.09 -33.16
C LYS A 46 -30.92 -17.29 -34.37
N GLN A 47 -31.69 -17.91 -35.27
CA GLN A 47 -32.25 -17.19 -36.43
C GLN A 47 -33.19 -16.06 -36.00
N GLN A 48 -34.00 -16.25 -34.96
CA GLN A 48 -34.85 -15.19 -34.42
C GLN A 48 -34.01 -14.06 -33.79
N ALA A 49 -32.94 -14.39 -33.08
CA ALA A 49 -32.02 -13.41 -32.49
C ALA A 49 -31.26 -12.61 -33.56
N ASP A 50 -30.75 -13.28 -34.60
CA ASP A 50 -30.05 -12.66 -35.73
C ASP A 50 -31.00 -11.76 -36.52
N LYS A 51 -32.25 -12.21 -36.74
CA LYS A 51 -33.29 -11.41 -37.39
C LYS A 51 -33.64 -10.17 -36.56
N PHE A 52 -33.86 -10.31 -35.26
CA PHE A 52 -34.10 -9.18 -34.36
C PHE A 52 -32.92 -8.19 -34.36
N TYR A 53 -31.68 -8.68 -34.33
CA TYR A 53 -30.49 -7.83 -34.37
C TYR A 53 -30.42 -7.00 -35.68
N ASN A 54 -30.78 -7.61 -36.81
CA ASN A 54 -30.85 -6.92 -38.09
C ASN A 54 -31.99 -5.89 -38.14
N GLU A 55 -33.16 -6.22 -37.61
CA GLU A 55 -34.31 -5.30 -37.50
C GLU A 55 -33.99 -4.09 -36.58
N VAL A 56 -33.20 -4.29 -35.51
CA VAL A 56 -32.66 -3.20 -34.67
C VAL A 56 -31.71 -2.31 -35.47
N ASN A 57 -30.74 -2.90 -36.18
CA ASN A 57 -29.75 -2.14 -36.96
C ASN A 57 -30.38 -1.36 -38.12
N ASN A 58 -31.46 -1.88 -38.70
CA ASN A 58 -32.21 -1.23 -39.77
C ASN A 58 -33.20 -0.15 -39.25
N GLY A 59 -33.26 0.07 -37.92
CA GLY A 59 -34.12 1.08 -37.31
C GLY A 59 -35.61 0.74 -37.32
N GLU A 60 -35.97 -0.52 -37.58
CA GLU A 60 -37.36 -0.96 -37.70
C GLU A 60 -38.07 -1.05 -36.34
N HIS A 61 -37.31 -1.15 -35.24
CA HIS A 61 -37.85 -1.12 -33.88
C HIS A 61 -37.85 0.30 -33.30
N LYS A 62 -39.04 0.90 -33.21
CA LYS A 62 -39.27 2.23 -32.60
C LYS A 62 -39.18 2.27 -31.06
N TYR A 63 -38.85 1.16 -30.40
CA TYR A 63 -38.75 1.06 -28.94
C TYR A 63 -37.36 0.59 -28.51
N ARG A 64 -36.74 1.29 -27.55
CA ARG A 64 -35.50 0.85 -26.88
C ARG A 64 -35.85 -0.30 -25.94
N ARG A 65 -35.43 -1.52 -26.28
CA ARG A 65 -35.46 -2.66 -25.33
C ARG A 65 -34.17 -2.64 -24.52
N PHE A 66 -34.28 -2.72 -23.20
CA PHE A 66 -33.15 -2.91 -22.30
C PHE A 66 -33.11 -4.39 -21.90
N ALA A 67 -31.93 -5.02 -21.98
CA ALA A 67 -31.69 -6.28 -21.31
C ALA A 67 -31.24 -5.96 -19.88
N ILE A 68 -32.04 -6.33 -18.88
CA ILE A 68 -31.63 -6.25 -17.48
C ILE A 68 -30.87 -7.53 -17.17
N LEU A 69 -29.55 -7.43 -17.04
CA LEU A 69 -28.72 -8.55 -16.59
C LEU A 69 -28.92 -8.71 -15.07
N GLN A 70 -29.74 -9.68 -14.64
CA GLN A 70 -29.87 -10.03 -13.23
C GLN A 70 -28.80 -11.05 -12.83
N ALA A 71 -28.28 -10.94 -11.61
CA ALA A 71 -27.30 -11.89 -11.08
C ALA A 71 -27.90 -13.31 -11.04
N TYR A 72 -27.12 -14.31 -11.51
CA TYR A 72 -27.50 -15.73 -11.60
C TYR A 72 -28.05 -16.33 -10.29
N THR A 73 -27.76 -15.70 -9.15
CA THR A 73 -28.23 -16.08 -7.81
C THR A 73 -29.74 -15.95 -7.60
N THR A 74 -30.46 -15.29 -8.50
CA THR A 74 -31.91 -15.02 -8.37
C THR A 74 -32.79 -15.91 -9.25
N LEU A 75 -32.19 -16.81 -10.03
CA LEU A 75 -32.94 -17.73 -10.89
C LEU A 75 -33.60 -18.86 -10.07
N PRO A 76 -34.93 -19.07 -10.18
CA PRO A 76 -35.58 -20.21 -9.58
C PRO A 76 -34.93 -21.51 -10.08
N ASN A 77 -34.59 -22.41 -9.14
CA ASN A 77 -33.88 -23.68 -9.39
C ASN A 77 -32.40 -23.60 -9.77
N PHE A 78 -31.75 -22.42 -9.74
CA PHE A 78 -30.30 -22.33 -9.91
C PHE A 78 -29.56 -22.72 -8.63
N ASN A 79 -29.16 -23.98 -8.52
CA ASN A 79 -28.29 -24.44 -7.44
C ASN A 79 -26.84 -24.01 -7.71
N GLN A 80 -26.43 -22.89 -7.14
CA GLN A 80 -25.10 -22.30 -7.32
C GLN A 80 -23.97 -23.31 -7.06
N SER A 81 -24.08 -24.16 -6.03
CA SER A 81 -23.02 -25.13 -5.71
C SER A 81 -22.89 -26.28 -6.72
N LYS A 82 -23.94 -26.59 -7.49
CA LYS A 82 -23.93 -27.63 -8.53
C LYS A 82 -23.62 -27.08 -9.93
N HIS A 83 -24.05 -25.84 -10.22
CA HIS A 83 -24.01 -25.30 -11.58
C HIS A 83 -22.92 -24.24 -11.80
N PHE A 84 -22.42 -23.61 -10.74
CA PHE A 84 -21.38 -22.61 -10.86
C PHE A 84 -20.49 -22.56 -9.61
N LYS A 85 -19.33 -23.19 -9.71
CA LYS A 85 -18.24 -22.98 -8.75
C LYS A 85 -17.32 -21.90 -9.32
N PRO A 86 -17.35 -20.65 -8.82
CA PRO A 86 -16.38 -19.66 -9.25
C PRO A 86 -14.97 -20.20 -9.00
N TYR A 87 -14.04 -19.90 -9.90
CA TYR A 87 -12.64 -20.23 -9.69
C TYR A 87 -12.15 -19.56 -8.40
N ASP A 88 -11.24 -20.23 -7.69
CA ASP A 88 -10.61 -19.63 -6.51
C ASP A 88 -9.57 -18.61 -6.98
N TYR A 89 -9.94 -17.33 -6.93
CA TYR A 89 -9.10 -16.23 -7.35
C TYR A 89 -8.18 -15.69 -6.25
N ARG A 90 -8.22 -16.24 -5.02
CA ARG A 90 -7.47 -15.67 -3.88
C ARG A 90 -5.99 -15.49 -4.16
N GLN A 91 -5.36 -16.50 -4.77
CA GLN A 91 -3.93 -16.42 -5.13
C GLN A 91 -3.65 -15.39 -6.22
N ALA A 92 -4.56 -15.25 -7.19
CA ALA A 92 -4.42 -14.25 -8.25
C ALA A 92 -4.60 -12.84 -7.69
N GLU A 93 -5.60 -12.65 -6.83
CA GLU A 93 -5.86 -11.39 -6.12
C GLU A 93 -4.66 -10.98 -5.26
N GLU A 94 -4.11 -11.90 -4.46
CA GLU A 94 -2.94 -11.64 -3.62
C GLU A 94 -1.73 -11.22 -4.47
N LYS A 95 -1.43 -11.94 -5.55
CA LYS A 95 -0.34 -11.62 -6.48
C LYS A 95 -0.54 -10.29 -7.20
N SER A 96 -1.76 -10.00 -7.65
CA SER A 96 -2.10 -8.73 -8.31
C SER A 96 -2.00 -7.56 -7.34
N ARG A 97 -2.46 -7.75 -6.11
CA ARG A 97 -2.34 -6.75 -5.04
C ARG A 97 -0.88 -6.48 -4.71
N GLN A 98 -0.07 -7.53 -4.61
CA GLN A 98 1.37 -7.43 -4.37
C GLN A 98 2.10 -6.62 -5.46
N LEU A 99 1.75 -6.83 -6.74
CA LEU A 99 2.27 -6.03 -7.86
C LEU A 99 1.84 -4.56 -7.77
N PHE A 100 0.55 -4.34 -7.49
CA PHE A 100 -0.03 -3.01 -7.41
C PHE A 100 0.55 -2.19 -6.25
N GLU A 101 0.69 -2.80 -5.07
CA GLU A 101 1.30 -2.19 -3.90
C GLU A 101 2.75 -1.78 -4.19
N ASP A 102 3.56 -2.68 -4.75
CA ASP A 102 4.95 -2.36 -5.09
C ASP A 102 5.05 -1.25 -6.13
N PHE A 103 4.24 -1.29 -7.20
CA PHE A 103 4.20 -0.24 -8.20
C PHE A 103 3.87 1.13 -7.58
N THR A 104 2.85 1.17 -6.72
CA THR A 104 2.41 2.39 -6.03
C THR A 104 3.50 2.92 -5.08
N LEU A 105 4.15 2.02 -4.34
CA LEU A 105 5.26 2.39 -3.46
C LEU A 105 6.45 2.95 -4.24
N TYR A 106 6.84 2.31 -5.35
CA TYR A 106 7.89 2.81 -6.22
C TYR A 106 7.59 4.21 -6.75
N GLN A 107 6.34 4.49 -7.11
CA GLN A 107 5.92 5.85 -7.47
C GLN A 107 6.07 6.82 -6.30
N SER A 108 5.66 6.42 -5.09
CA SER A 108 5.79 7.28 -3.90
C SER A 108 7.25 7.60 -3.54
N TYR A 109 8.19 6.70 -3.86
CA TYR A 109 9.61 6.92 -3.62
C TYR A 109 10.24 7.97 -4.55
N ASP A 110 9.53 8.40 -5.60
CA ASP A 110 9.97 9.54 -6.41
C ASP A 110 10.00 10.84 -5.62
N THR A 111 8.97 11.08 -4.82
CA THR A 111 8.91 12.22 -3.91
C THR A 111 10.02 12.15 -2.87
N LEU A 112 10.28 10.97 -2.31
CA LEU A 112 11.37 10.75 -1.35
C LEU A 112 12.73 11.10 -1.95
N LEU A 113 13.06 10.53 -3.11
CA LEU A 113 14.36 10.76 -3.74
C LEU A 113 14.51 12.22 -4.16
N THR A 114 13.46 12.82 -4.73
CA THR A 114 13.51 14.20 -5.24
C THR A 114 13.71 15.22 -4.11
N ASN A 115 12.96 15.08 -3.00
CA ASN A 115 13.01 16.03 -1.89
C ASN A 115 14.34 16.03 -1.14
N ILE A 116 14.98 14.87 -1.01
CA ILE A 116 16.27 14.79 -0.29
C ILE A 116 17.38 15.39 -1.16
N ARG A 117 18.08 16.38 -0.60
CA ARG A 117 19.20 17.02 -1.29
C ARG A 117 20.35 16.04 -1.57
N LYS A 118 21.03 16.23 -2.71
CA LYS A 118 22.13 15.37 -3.19
C LYS A 118 23.26 15.19 -2.17
N ASP A 119 23.57 16.22 -1.38
CA ASP A 119 24.62 16.21 -0.37
C ASP A 119 24.29 15.38 0.89
N ARG A 120 23.01 15.04 1.09
CA ARG A 120 22.52 14.23 2.20
C ARG A 120 22.63 12.72 1.94
N PHE A 121 23.13 12.29 0.78
CA PHE A 121 23.45 10.88 0.50
C PHE A 121 24.93 10.59 0.77
N SER A 122 25.25 9.40 1.28
CA SER A 122 26.62 9.02 1.68
C SER A 122 27.63 9.09 0.51
N GLY A 123 27.19 8.75 -0.71
CA GLY A 123 27.96 8.93 -1.95
C GLY A 123 27.55 10.15 -2.78
N GLY A 124 26.83 11.10 -2.18
CA GLY A 124 26.42 12.34 -2.84
C GLY A 124 25.40 12.14 -3.98
N GLY A 125 25.47 13.04 -4.97
CA GLY A 125 24.53 13.06 -6.10
C GLY A 125 24.56 11.81 -6.97
N ALA A 126 25.72 11.15 -7.11
CA ALA A 126 25.85 9.94 -7.93
C ALA A 126 25.00 8.78 -7.38
N VAL A 127 25.01 8.58 -6.07
CA VAL A 127 24.17 7.54 -5.42
C VAL A 127 22.68 7.88 -5.55
N LYS A 128 22.31 9.15 -5.45
CA LYS A 128 20.92 9.58 -5.68
C LYS A 128 20.48 9.24 -7.11
N GLU A 129 21.29 9.57 -8.11
CA GLU A 129 21.00 9.31 -9.53
C GLU A 129 20.94 7.80 -9.83
N GLU A 130 21.82 6.99 -9.23
CA GLU A 130 21.76 5.53 -9.33
C GLU A 130 20.44 4.97 -8.74
N LEU A 131 20.02 5.46 -7.58
CA LEU A 131 18.76 5.06 -6.95
C LEU A 131 17.55 5.47 -7.80
N GLU A 132 17.56 6.67 -8.39
CA GLU A 132 16.50 7.16 -9.29
C GLU A 132 16.42 6.32 -10.58
N SER A 133 17.57 5.99 -11.18
CA SER A 133 17.63 5.07 -12.33
C SER A 133 17.07 3.71 -11.96
N LYS A 134 17.56 3.11 -10.87
CA LYS A 134 17.14 1.80 -10.40
C LYS A 134 15.64 1.76 -10.10
N ARG A 135 15.09 2.78 -9.47
CA ARG A 135 13.65 2.92 -9.23
C ARG A 135 12.86 2.84 -10.54
N THR A 136 13.32 3.57 -11.56
CA THR A 136 12.66 3.61 -12.88
C THR A 136 12.74 2.26 -13.58
N ASP A 137 13.89 1.59 -13.51
CA ASP A 137 14.08 0.25 -14.06
C ASP A 137 13.15 -0.79 -13.40
N GLU A 138 12.98 -0.74 -12.08
CA GLU A 138 12.06 -1.65 -11.38
C GLU A 138 10.59 -1.36 -11.70
N ILE A 139 10.19 -0.09 -11.87
CA ILE A 139 8.84 0.27 -12.36
C ILE A 139 8.59 -0.33 -13.75
N GLU A 140 9.58 -0.24 -14.64
CA GLU A 140 9.44 -0.76 -15.99
C GLU A 140 9.33 -2.29 -16.01
N LYS A 141 10.10 -2.99 -15.17
CA LYS A 141 9.95 -4.44 -14.99
C LYS A 141 8.54 -4.83 -14.52
N ILE A 142 7.95 -4.04 -13.62
CA ILE A 142 6.57 -4.28 -13.16
C ILE A 142 5.58 -4.06 -14.31
N ARG A 143 5.72 -2.98 -15.10
CA ARG A 143 4.87 -2.72 -16.27
C ARG A 143 4.94 -3.83 -17.30
N LEU A 144 6.14 -4.21 -17.71
CA LEU A 144 6.36 -5.32 -18.64
C LEU A 144 5.76 -6.63 -18.11
N LYS A 145 5.83 -6.88 -16.80
CA LYS A 145 5.21 -8.06 -16.20
C LYS A 145 3.67 -8.01 -16.33
N VAL A 146 3.04 -6.86 -16.12
CA VAL A 146 1.59 -6.69 -16.29
C VAL A 146 1.19 -6.91 -17.75
N GLU A 147 1.94 -6.35 -18.70
CA GLU A 147 1.70 -6.55 -20.14
C GLU A 147 1.84 -8.03 -20.54
N ASN A 148 2.88 -8.71 -20.06
CA ASN A 148 3.09 -10.14 -20.31
C ASN A 148 1.97 -10.99 -19.70
N ILE A 149 1.50 -10.67 -18.49
CA ILE A 149 0.35 -11.34 -17.87
C ILE A 149 -0.92 -11.11 -18.70
N ALA A 150 -1.13 -9.90 -19.24
CA ALA A 150 -2.28 -9.62 -20.10
C ALA A 150 -2.23 -10.39 -21.43
N ALA A 151 -1.02 -10.61 -21.97
CA ALA A 151 -0.81 -11.37 -23.21
C ALA A 151 -0.99 -12.89 -23.02
N ASP A 152 -0.39 -13.47 -21.97
CA ASP A 152 -0.49 -14.90 -21.67
C ASP A 152 -0.47 -15.15 -20.14
N PRO A 153 -1.64 -15.14 -19.49
CA PRO A 153 -1.73 -15.36 -18.06
C PRO A 153 -1.22 -16.74 -17.63
N ALA A 154 -1.46 -17.78 -18.44
CA ALA A 154 -1.16 -19.16 -18.08
C ALA A 154 0.35 -19.40 -17.98
N LYS A 155 1.11 -18.80 -18.90
CA LYS A 155 2.58 -18.85 -18.90
C LYS A 155 3.17 -18.01 -17.77
N GLU A 156 2.72 -16.77 -17.63
CA GLU A 156 3.36 -15.80 -16.74
C GLU A 156 3.08 -16.01 -15.25
N LEU A 157 2.00 -16.71 -14.90
CA LEU A 157 1.71 -17.08 -13.50
C LEU A 157 2.70 -18.08 -12.91
N SER A 158 3.39 -18.86 -13.77
CA SER A 158 4.42 -19.84 -13.39
C SER A 158 5.80 -19.20 -13.19
N ILE A 159 6.06 -18.09 -13.88
CA ILE A 159 7.30 -17.33 -13.82
C ILE A 159 7.10 -16.29 -12.72
N GLY A 160 7.77 -16.45 -11.57
CA GLY A 160 7.63 -15.53 -10.44
C GLY A 160 7.94 -14.06 -10.77
N PHE A 161 7.86 -13.21 -9.75
CA PHE A 161 8.21 -11.80 -9.89
C PHE A 161 9.74 -11.63 -9.96
N ASN A 162 10.24 -11.04 -11.05
CA ASN A 162 11.66 -10.77 -11.26
C ASN A 162 11.95 -9.26 -11.19
N TYR A 163 11.56 -8.65 -10.08
CA TYR A 163 11.87 -7.26 -9.75
C TYR A 163 12.17 -7.17 -8.25
N LEU A 164 12.92 -6.15 -7.85
CA LEU A 164 13.25 -5.91 -6.45
C LEU A 164 11.97 -5.51 -5.68
N ARG A 165 11.72 -6.11 -4.52
CA ARG A 165 10.54 -5.74 -3.73
C ARG A 165 10.65 -4.27 -3.26
N ALA A 166 9.54 -3.54 -3.29
CA ALA A 166 9.53 -2.12 -2.93
C ALA A 166 10.01 -1.87 -1.49
N GLU A 167 9.74 -2.79 -0.55
CA GLU A 167 10.25 -2.73 0.83
C GLU A 167 11.79 -2.83 0.88
N GLN A 168 12.36 -3.74 0.09
CA GLN A 168 13.82 -3.91 0.02
C GLN A 168 14.47 -2.68 -0.60
N PHE A 169 13.87 -2.12 -1.64
CA PHE A 169 14.34 -0.87 -2.23
C PHE A 169 14.25 0.30 -1.25
N TYR A 170 13.19 0.40 -0.44
CA TYR A 170 13.09 1.40 0.61
C TYR A 170 14.24 1.30 1.62
N VAL A 171 14.55 0.09 2.10
CA VAL A 171 15.71 -0.14 2.99
C VAL A 171 17.01 0.32 2.32
N MET A 172 17.20 0.04 1.02
CA MET A 172 18.36 0.52 0.28
C MET A 172 18.45 2.05 0.26
N VAL A 173 17.34 2.74 -0.03
CA VAL A 173 17.29 4.21 -0.05
C VAL A 173 17.62 4.78 1.33
N ILE A 174 16.97 4.27 2.37
CA ILE A 174 17.14 4.77 3.74
C ILE A 174 18.59 4.58 4.24
N ASN A 175 19.22 3.46 3.92
CA ASN A 175 20.62 3.19 4.26
C ASN A 175 21.63 4.04 3.45
N ALA A 176 21.23 4.55 2.29
CA ALA A 176 22.07 5.42 1.47
C ALA A 176 22.08 6.88 1.95
N ILE A 177 21.12 7.27 2.79
CA ILE A 177 21.02 8.61 3.37
C ILE A 177 22.00 8.73 4.54
N LYS A 178 22.72 9.85 4.60
CA LYS A 178 23.63 10.19 5.70
C LYS A 178 22.86 10.35 7.00
N THR A 179 23.40 9.75 8.03
CA THR A 179 22.98 9.94 9.41
C THR A 179 24.06 10.69 10.17
N VAL A 180 23.67 11.28 11.30
CA VAL A 180 24.56 11.91 12.26
C VAL A 180 24.54 11.08 13.54
N THR A 181 25.72 10.86 14.11
CA THR A 181 25.84 10.27 15.44
C THR A 181 25.38 11.28 16.48
N TYR A 182 24.29 10.98 17.18
CA TYR A 182 23.85 11.73 18.34
C TYR A 182 24.30 11.03 19.62
N ILE A 183 24.73 11.83 20.59
CA ILE A 183 25.12 11.41 21.92
C ILE A 183 23.99 11.80 22.87
N ALA A 184 23.25 10.80 23.37
CA ALA A 184 22.40 10.96 24.54
C ALA A 184 23.32 11.23 25.74
N GLN A 185 23.08 12.34 26.43
CA GLN A 185 23.95 12.80 27.51
C GLN A 185 23.13 13.45 28.63
N SER A 186 23.57 13.21 29.86
CA SER A 186 23.01 13.82 31.07
C SER A 186 23.83 15.05 31.44
N ARG A 187 23.18 16.21 31.54
CA ARG A 187 23.79 17.48 32.00
C ARG A 187 23.28 17.85 33.38
N MET A 188 24.15 18.46 34.19
CA MET A 188 23.79 19.07 35.47
C MET A 188 22.87 20.28 35.24
N THR A 189 21.83 20.41 36.06
CA THR A 189 20.97 21.61 36.08
C THR A 189 21.66 22.75 36.84
N GLU A 190 21.22 24.00 36.63
CA GLU A 190 21.86 25.17 37.24
C GLU A 190 21.76 25.14 38.78
N VAL A 191 20.71 24.51 39.34
CA VAL A 191 20.53 24.33 40.80
C VAL A 191 21.31 23.13 41.38
N GLY A 192 22.29 22.57 40.67
CA GLY A 192 23.41 21.80 41.24
C GLY A 192 23.15 20.40 41.82
N GLU A 193 21.90 19.98 42.03
CA GLU A 193 21.57 18.67 42.63
C GLU A 193 20.75 17.74 41.72
N SER A 194 20.57 18.11 40.45
CA SER A 194 19.79 17.32 39.50
C SER A 194 20.41 17.32 38.12
N THR A 195 19.98 16.36 37.30
CA THR A 195 20.36 16.29 35.89
C THR A 195 19.14 16.30 34.99
N SER A 196 19.34 16.63 33.71
CA SER A 196 18.39 16.43 32.63
C SER A 196 19.14 15.94 31.40
N ASP A 197 18.47 15.13 30.58
CA ASP A 197 19.08 14.49 29.43
C ASP A 197 18.75 15.25 28.15
N ILE A 198 19.66 15.20 27.18
CA ILE A 198 19.54 15.78 25.83
C ILE A 198 20.30 14.89 24.84
N ALA A 199 19.93 14.95 23.57
CA ALA A 199 20.71 14.35 22.47
C ALA A 199 21.35 15.45 21.62
N LEU A 200 22.66 15.41 21.43
CA LEU A 200 23.42 16.36 20.60
C LEU A 200 24.48 15.60 19.79
N PRO A 201 24.93 16.12 18.63
CA PRO A 201 26.04 15.52 17.87
C PRO A 201 27.37 15.49 18.63
N GLU A 202 27.55 16.38 19.61
CA GLU A 202 28.77 16.53 20.39
C GLU A 202 28.49 16.41 21.90
N LEU A 203 29.47 15.91 22.65
CA LEU A 203 29.40 15.85 24.10
C LEU A 203 29.65 17.24 24.69
N SER A 204 28.66 17.77 25.41
CA SER A 204 28.74 19.05 26.09
C SER A 204 29.73 19.01 27.24
N SER A 205 30.37 20.14 27.52
CA SER A 205 31.26 20.28 28.68
C SER A 205 30.53 19.93 29.97
N ARG A 206 31.18 19.08 30.79
CA ARG A 206 30.64 18.56 32.08
C ARG A 206 29.40 17.66 31.96
N ALA A 207 28.99 17.26 30.75
CA ALA A 207 27.94 16.26 30.57
C ALA A 207 28.51 14.84 30.67
N THR A 208 27.66 13.90 31.11
CA THR A 208 27.97 12.47 31.13
C THR A 208 27.31 11.81 29.92
N LYS A 209 28.10 11.15 29.07
CA LYS A 209 27.59 10.32 27.96
C LYS A 209 26.77 9.16 28.52
N LEU A 210 25.56 8.97 27.99
CA LEU A 210 24.68 7.85 28.30
C LEU A 210 24.82 6.75 27.23
N PHE A 211 24.52 7.08 25.98
CA PHE A 211 24.64 6.18 24.83
C PHE A 211 24.71 6.98 23.52
N GLU A 212 25.10 6.32 22.43
CA GLU A 212 25.13 6.87 21.08
C GLU A 212 24.10 6.19 20.19
N PHE A 213 23.58 6.94 19.22
CA PHE A 213 22.67 6.42 18.20
C PHE A 213 22.76 7.26 16.92
N GLN A 214 22.28 6.70 15.81
CA GLN A 214 22.19 7.40 14.54
C GLN A 214 20.78 7.96 14.34
N ALA A 215 20.71 9.22 13.90
CA ALA A 215 19.47 9.86 13.49
C ALA A 215 19.73 10.82 12.33
N TYR A 216 18.67 11.35 11.72
CA TYR A 216 18.78 12.36 10.67
C TYR A 216 18.76 13.77 11.28
N ASP A 217 19.52 14.68 10.69
CA ASP A 217 19.57 16.10 11.07
C ASP A 217 18.68 16.98 10.17
N PHE A 218 17.76 16.38 9.41
CA PHE A 218 16.89 17.08 8.44
C PHE A 218 15.54 16.36 8.26
N SER A 219 14.52 17.10 7.77
CA SER A 219 13.10 16.70 7.75
C SER A 219 12.65 15.80 6.61
N ASP A 220 13.43 15.73 5.52
CA ASP A 220 12.92 15.24 4.24
C ASP A 220 12.94 13.71 4.12
N VAL A 221 13.24 12.99 5.20
CA VAL A 221 13.24 11.52 5.24
C VAL A 221 11.84 11.01 5.55
N LEU A 222 11.23 10.33 4.57
CA LEU A 222 9.88 9.78 4.67
C LEU A 222 9.75 8.81 5.86
N GLY A 223 8.68 8.99 6.63
CA GLY A 223 8.37 8.16 7.79
C GLY A 223 9.04 8.59 9.09
N THR A 224 9.88 9.64 9.05
CA THR A 224 10.48 10.20 10.27
C THR A 224 9.61 11.28 10.90
N LYS A 225 9.83 11.53 12.20
CA LYS A 225 9.26 12.63 12.97
C LYS A 225 10.36 13.32 13.74
N VAL A 226 10.20 14.63 13.94
CA VAL A 226 11.10 15.41 14.78
C VAL A 226 10.95 15.01 16.25
N VAL A 227 12.08 14.83 16.92
CA VAL A 227 12.22 14.90 18.37
C VAL A 227 12.95 16.20 18.66
N SER A 228 12.33 17.09 19.42
CA SER A 228 12.86 18.42 19.71
C SER A 228 13.05 18.57 21.22
N PHE A 229 14.26 18.93 21.64
CA PHE A 229 14.63 19.20 23.01
C PHE A 229 14.73 20.70 23.21
N GLY A 230 14.20 21.19 24.33
CA GLY A 230 14.27 22.61 24.64
C GLY A 230 14.29 22.92 26.11
N ARG A 231 14.51 24.20 26.38
CA ARG A 231 14.55 24.78 27.72
C ARG A 231 13.49 25.87 27.82
N SER A 232 12.86 25.98 28.98
CA SER A 232 11.95 27.08 29.27
C SER A 232 12.73 28.40 29.34
N THR A 233 12.12 29.44 28.78
CA THR A 233 12.63 30.81 28.81
C THR A 233 12.35 31.51 30.14
N SER A 234 11.33 31.06 30.89
CA SER A 234 10.95 31.61 32.19
C SER A 234 11.61 30.88 33.37
N ASP A 235 11.92 29.58 33.21
CA ASP A 235 12.56 28.75 34.21
C ASP A 235 13.75 28.00 33.59
N ARG A 236 14.97 28.42 33.93
CA ARG A 236 16.20 27.88 33.34
C ARG A 236 16.48 26.42 33.70
N ASP A 237 15.81 25.90 34.72
CA ASP A 237 15.91 24.50 35.14
C ASP A 237 14.75 23.63 34.62
N SER A 238 13.84 24.20 33.82
CA SER A 238 12.78 23.45 33.15
C SER A 238 13.20 23.07 31.73
N PHE A 239 13.20 21.77 31.47
CA PHE A 239 13.51 21.15 30.20
C PHE A 239 12.30 20.39 29.64
N GLY A 240 12.19 20.40 28.33
CA GLY A 240 11.08 19.81 27.60
C GLY A 240 11.58 19.00 26.42
N CYS A 241 10.79 18.02 26.04
CA CYS A 241 11.02 17.24 24.84
C CYS A 241 9.68 16.96 24.16
N THR A 242 9.58 17.26 22.87
CA THR A 242 8.37 17.09 22.06
C THR A 242 8.62 16.07 20.96
N PHE A 243 7.53 15.47 20.49
CA PHE A 243 7.56 14.48 19.41
C PHE A 243 6.58 14.85 18.31
N GLY A 244 7.08 14.97 17.09
CA GLY A 244 6.32 15.38 15.90
C GLY A 244 6.14 16.89 15.73
N GLN A 245 6.60 17.71 16.68
CA GLN A 245 6.56 19.18 16.62
C GLN A 245 7.85 19.74 17.23
N HIS A 246 8.29 20.88 16.71
CA HIS A 246 9.40 21.63 17.30
C HIS A 246 8.94 22.30 18.60
N ILE A 247 9.76 22.25 19.64
CA ILE A 247 9.39 22.77 20.95
C ILE A 247 9.31 24.30 20.98
N ASP A 248 10.02 24.97 20.07
CA ASP A 248 9.98 26.43 19.91
C ASP A 248 8.65 26.96 19.34
N GLN A 249 7.76 26.07 18.87
CA GLN A 249 6.39 26.41 18.48
C GLN A 249 5.48 26.63 19.70
N PHE A 250 5.93 26.28 20.91
CA PHE A 250 5.20 26.51 22.14
C PHE A 250 5.74 27.76 22.86
N ASP A 251 4.83 28.69 23.19
CA ASP A 251 5.20 29.91 23.90
C ASP A 251 5.99 29.63 25.17
N GLY A 252 7.08 30.37 25.35
CA GLY A 252 7.95 30.26 26.52
C GLY A 252 9.02 29.18 26.43
N TRP A 253 9.19 28.50 25.30
CA TRP A 253 10.25 27.49 25.09
C TRP A 253 11.27 27.90 24.03
N LYS A 254 12.51 27.46 24.22
CA LYS A 254 13.61 27.61 23.25
C LYS A 254 14.14 26.24 22.87
N GLU A 255 14.18 25.92 21.59
CA GLU A 255 14.81 24.70 21.07
C GLU A 255 16.34 24.76 21.27
N GLU A 256 16.89 23.67 21.78
CA GLU A 256 18.33 23.48 21.99
C GLU A 256 18.90 22.39 21.07
N SER A 257 18.09 21.41 20.69
CA SER A 257 18.48 20.34 19.78
C SER A 257 17.25 19.74 19.10
N CYS A 258 17.37 19.36 17.84
CA CYS A 258 16.38 18.57 17.14
C CYS A 258 17.03 17.48 16.29
N LEU A 259 16.27 16.40 16.10
CA LEU A 259 16.68 15.24 15.32
C LEU A 259 15.44 14.53 14.76
N TRP A 260 15.60 13.83 13.65
CA TRP A 260 14.52 13.15 12.93
C TRP A 260 14.70 11.64 13.01
N VAL A 261 13.67 10.96 13.52
CA VAL A 261 13.69 9.54 13.90
C VAL A 261 12.39 8.84 13.55
N PHE A 262 12.39 7.51 13.54
CA PHE A 262 11.20 6.74 13.19
C PHE A 262 10.25 6.59 14.39
N PRO A 263 8.94 6.83 14.20
CA PRO A 263 7.92 6.63 15.23
C PRO A 263 7.59 5.15 15.47
N THR A 264 7.93 4.28 14.51
CA THR A 264 7.62 2.86 14.51
C THR A 264 8.89 2.05 14.27
N HIS A 265 8.93 0.85 14.83
CA HIS A 265 10.01 -0.09 14.60
C HIS A 265 10.10 -0.46 13.12
N LEU A 266 11.27 -0.27 12.52
CA LEU A 266 11.55 -0.67 11.14
C LEU A 266 12.74 -1.63 11.16
N LYS A 267 12.46 -2.89 10.83
CA LYS A 267 13.47 -3.95 10.85
C LYS A 267 14.67 -3.57 9.98
N SER A 268 15.88 -3.70 10.52
CA SER A 268 17.15 -3.42 9.82
C SER A 268 17.41 -1.95 9.47
N ILE A 269 16.53 -1.04 9.89
CA ILE A 269 16.66 0.41 9.72
C ILE A 269 16.73 1.09 11.10
N ALA A 270 15.81 0.74 11.99
CA ALA A 270 15.60 1.36 13.29
C ALA A 270 15.16 0.30 14.31
N ASP A 271 16.12 -0.51 14.73
CA ASP A 271 15.88 -1.70 15.56
C ASP A 271 15.94 -1.42 17.06
N ARG A 272 16.42 -0.24 17.48
CA ARG A 272 16.58 0.10 18.89
C ARG A 272 15.54 1.12 19.32
N THR A 273 14.95 0.90 20.49
CA THR A 273 13.95 1.79 21.07
C THR A 273 14.63 2.74 22.05
N VAL A 274 14.41 4.04 21.86
CA VAL A 274 14.76 5.08 22.83
C VAL A 274 13.49 5.56 23.51
N PHE A 275 13.49 5.52 24.82
CA PHE A 275 12.40 6.02 25.65
C PHE A 275 12.71 7.42 26.14
N VAL A 276 11.72 8.30 26.04
CA VAL A 276 11.76 9.63 26.63
C VAL A 276 10.82 9.64 27.83
N GLN A 277 11.34 10.02 28.99
CA GLN A 277 10.58 10.11 30.23
C GLN A 277 10.71 11.49 30.85
N LYS A 278 9.72 11.87 31.67
CA LYS A 278 9.79 13.04 32.54
C LYS A 278 10.23 12.61 33.93
N SER A 279 11.09 13.39 34.58
CA SER A 279 11.37 13.21 36.00
C SER A 279 10.11 13.43 36.84
N ASN A 280 9.98 12.71 37.94
CA ASN A 280 8.83 12.79 38.86
C ASN A 280 8.85 14.07 39.73
N THR A 281 9.99 14.75 39.85
CA THR A 281 10.18 15.87 40.79
C THR A 281 10.25 17.24 40.14
N LYS A 282 10.63 17.32 38.84
CA LYS A 282 10.78 18.56 38.05
C LYS A 282 10.55 18.27 36.55
N ASN A 283 10.43 19.32 35.74
CA ASN A 283 10.43 19.22 34.27
C ASN A 283 11.83 18.86 33.75
N HIS A 284 12.35 17.68 34.06
CA HIS A 284 13.60 17.18 33.50
C HIS A 284 13.31 15.98 32.60
N ILE A 285 14.16 15.80 31.59
CA ILE A 285 14.05 14.72 30.61
C ILE A 285 14.99 13.60 30.99
N ARG A 286 14.54 12.35 30.77
CA ARG A 286 15.35 11.14 30.87
C ARG A 286 15.31 10.36 29.56
N LEU A 287 16.49 9.96 29.09
CA LEU A 287 16.67 9.13 27.90
C LEU A 287 17.19 7.76 28.30
N GLU A 288 16.48 6.71 27.89
CA GLU A 288 16.85 5.33 28.19
C GLU A 288 16.80 4.45 26.94
N LEU A 289 17.83 3.64 26.76
CA LEU A 289 17.87 2.57 25.77
C LEU A 289 17.40 1.28 26.46
N LEU A 290 16.12 0.89 26.30
CA LEU A 290 15.54 -0.28 26.97
C LEU A 290 14.83 -1.22 25.99
N GLU A 291 14.77 -2.50 26.36
CA GLU A 291 13.91 -3.50 25.71
C GLU A 291 12.55 -3.68 26.40
N LYS A 292 12.40 -3.30 27.67
CA LYS A 292 11.13 -3.34 28.44
C LYS A 292 11.39 -2.89 29.87
N LYS A 293 10.83 -1.74 30.27
CA LYS A 293 10.25 -1.44 31.61
C LYS A 293 10.03 0.07 31.72
N LEU A 294 8.86 0.44 32.24
CA LEU A 294 8.32 1.80 32.43
C LEU A 294 7.53 2.39 31.25
N LYS A 295 6.48 3.15 31.59
CA LYS A 295 5.58 3.82 30.63
C LYS A 295 6.23 5.16 30.24
N PRO A 296 6.73 5.32 29.02
CA PRO A 296 7.39 6.54 28.60
C PRO A 296 6.40 7.69 28.35
N LEU A 297 6.90 8.92 28.28
CA LEU A 297 6.17 10.03 27.65
C LEU A 297 5.88 9.69 26.19
N PHE A 298 6.93 9.25 25.48
CA PHE A 298 6.89 8.70 24.14
C PHE A 298 8.16 7.89 23.87
N GLN A 299 8.13 7.13 22.78
CA GLN A 299 9.27 6.34 22.32
C GLN A 299 9.52 6.60 20.84
N PHE A 300 10.76 6.42 20.42
CA PHE A 300 11.14 6.46 19.02
C PHE A 300 12.20 5.40 18.73
N TYR A 301 12.43 5.15 17.44
CA TYR A 301 13.28 4.08 16.97
C TYR A 301 14.47 4.63 16.22
N VAL A 302 15.64 4.09 16.53
CA VAL A 302 16.94 4.52 16.00
C VAL A 302 17.80 3.32 15.67
N ASN A 303 18.87 3.57 14.93
CA ASN A 303 19.94 2.61 14.75
C ASN A 303 21.06 2.87 15.76
N VAL A 304 21.72 1.82 16.23
CA VAL A 304 22.87 1.90 17.15
C VAL A 304 23.98 1.06 16.52
N TYR A 305 25.19 1.64 16.45
CA TYR A 305 26.40 0.92 16.04
C TYR A 305 27.03 0.18 17.21
#